data_AF-A0A7K4IPN8-F1
#
_entry.id   AF-A0A7K4IPN8-F1
#
_cell.length_a   1.000
_cell.length_b   1.000
_cell.length_c   1.000
_cell.angle_alpha   90.00
_cell.angle_beta   90.00
_cell.angle_gamma   90.00
#
_symmetry.space_group_name_H-M   'P 1'
#
loop_
_entity.id
_entity.type
_entity.pdbx_description
1 polymer ?
#
loop_
_entity_poly.entity_id
_entity_poly.type
_entity_poly.pdbx_seq_one_letter_code
_entity_poly.pdbx_strand_id
1 'polypeptide(L)'
;MDIIANLTTADLDNKFDSLLFRKCCGFLHEGNLITAAHVVENLGKIAQVKPQFQEEITKQLLLVETVPLPTEECRNILVDKTINAFNSYCNKITDKERVTTFVKRHLHNSRNATKVKAEKFLKNWKP
;
A
#
# COMPACT_ATOMS: atom_id res chain seq x y z
N MET A 1 -14.59 -1.10 -4.29
CA MET A 1 -13.61 -2.10 -3.80
C MET A 1 -13.64 -2.28 -2.28
N ASP A 2 -13.94 -1.25 -1.50
CA ASP A 2 -13.80 -1.25 -0.03
C ASP A 2 -14.57 -2.34 0.72
N ILE A 3 -15.68 -2.82 0.14
CA ILE A 3 -16.46 -3.93 0.68
C ILE A 3 -15.57 -5.17 0.86
N ILE A 4 -14.69 -5.47 -0.09
CA ILE A 4 -13.83 -6.67 -0.04
C ILE A 4 -12.86 -6.60 1.14
N ALA A 5 -12.22 -5.45 1.38
CA ALA A 5 -11.32 -5.29 2.50
C ALA A 5 -12.06 -5.38 3.84
N ASN A 6 -13.23 -4.76 3.94
CA ASN A 6 -14.04 -4.82 5.17
C ASN A 6 -14.49 -6.25 5.49
N LEU A 7 -14.77 -7.07 4.47
CA LEU A 7 -15.10 -8.49 4.65
C LEU A 7 -13.95 -9.28 5.28
N THR A 8 -12.69 -8.92 5.01
CA THR A 8 -11.54 -9.66 5.56
C THR A 8 -11.45 -9.63 7.09
N THR A 9 -12.00 -8.59 7.73
CA THR A 9 -12.11 -8.49 9.19
C THR A 9 -13.16 -9.44 9.77
N ALA A 10 -14.23 -9.73 9.02
CA ALA A 10 -15.31 -10.63 9.42
C ALA A 10 -15.12 -12.07 8.89
N ASP A 11 -14.05 -12.31 8.14
CA ASP A 11 -13.77 -13.59 7.47
C ASP A 11 -13.10 -14.60 8.41
N LEU A 12 -13.89 -15.06 9.39
CA LEU A 12 -13.50 -16.06 10.39
C LEU A 12 -13.18 -17.42 9.76
N ASP A 13 -13.89 -17.77 8.68
CA ASP A 13 -13.70 -19.02 7.96
C ASP A 13 -12.52 -18.99 6.96
N ASN A 14 -11.80 -17.86 6.87
CA ASN A 14 -10.70 -17.64 5.93
C ASN A 14 -11.07 -17.91 4.45
N LYS A 15 -12.28 -17.53 4.04
CA LYS A 15 -12.79 -17.61 2.66
C LYS A 15 -12.20 -16.53 1.76
N PHE A 16 -11.58 -15.48 2.33
CA PHE A 16 -10.77 -14.56 1.55
C PHE A 16 -9.49 -15.26 1.10
N ASP A 17 -9.51 -15.73 -0.14
CA ASP A 17 -8.47 -16.57 -0.72
C ASP A 17 -7.53 -15.80 -1.69
N SER A 18 -6.60 -16.54 -2.27
CA SER A 18 -5.64 -16.01 -3.25
C SER A 18 -6.29 -15.51 -4.55
N LEU A 19 -7.49 -15.98 -4.90
CA LEU A 19 -8.19 -15.53 -6.11
C LEU A 19 -8.78 -14.14 -5.89
N LEU A 20 -9.46 -13.93 -4.76
CA LEU A 20 -9.99 -12.63 -4.37
C LEU A 20 -8.85 -11.62 -4.17
N PHE A 21 -7.76 -12.04 -3.52
CA PHE A 21 -6.57 -11.23 -3.38
C PHE A 21 -6.00 -10.77 -4.74
N ARG A 22 -5.77 -11.70 -5.67
CA ARG A 22 -5.26 -11.37 -7.01
C ARG A 22 -6.21 -10.44 -7.78
N LYS A 23 -7.52 -10.65 -7.66
CA LYS A 23 -8.52 -9.76 -8.27
C LYS A 23 -8.39 -8.35 -7.69
N CYS A 24 -8.20 -8.21 -6.38
CA CYS A 24 -7.93 -6.92 -5.75
C CYS A 24 -6.67 -6.23 -6.30
N CYS A 25 -5.57 -6.96 -6.42
CA CYS A 25 -4.32 -6.43 -6.96
C CYS A 25 -4.44 -6.02 -8.43
N GLY A 26 -5.24 -6.74 -9.23
CA GLY A 26 -5.46 -6.42 -10.65
C GLY A 26 -5.98 -5.00 -10.88
N PHE A 27 -6.88 -4.52 -10.01
CA PHE A 27 -7.43 -3.16 -10.09
C PHE A 27 -6.38 -2.06 -9.87
N LEU A 28 -5.21 -2.38 -9.30
CA LEU A 28 -4.13 -1.40 -9.13
C LEU A 28 -3.63 -0.88 -10.47
N HIS A 29 -3.67 -1.71 -11.53
CA HIS A 29 -3.04 -1.43 -12.82
C HIS A 29 -4.00 -0.91 -13.89
N GLU A 30 -5.26 -0.59 -13.55
CA GLU A 30 -6.27 -0.08 -14.50
C GLU A 30 -6.07 1.39 -14.89
N GLY A 31 -5.06 2.06 -14.33
CA GLY A 31 -4.68 3.43 -14.68
C GLY A 31 -5.61 4.53 -14.16
N ASN A 32 -6.54 4.18 -13.28
CA ASN A 32 -7.40 5.15 -12.59
C ASN A 32 -6.89 5.40 -11.16
N LEU A 33 -6.55 6.66 -10.84
CA LEU A 33 -6.00 7.03 -9.53
C LEU A 33 -6.95 6.67 -8.37
N ILE A 34 -8.24 6.96 -8.50
CA ILE A 34 -9.21 6.73 -7.43
C ILE A 34 -9.24 5.23 -7.11
N THR A 35 -9.38 4.40 -8.13
CA THR A 35 -9.38 2.94 -8.00
C THR A 35 -8.07 2.44 -7.38
N ALA A 36 -6.92 2.88 -7.89
CA ALA A 36 -5.61 2.51 -7.37
C ALA A 36 -5.43 2.91 -5.89
N ALA A 37 -5.88 4.12 -5.51
CA ALA A 37 -5.80 4.61 -4.13
C ALA A 37 -6.64 3.75 -3.18
N HIS A 38 -7.88 3.42 -3.57
CA HIS A 38 -8.73 2.51 -2.80
C HIS A 38 -8.10 1.11 -2.69
N VAL A 39 -7.48 0.58 -3.76
CA VAL A 39 -6.78 -0.70 -3.71
C VAL A 39 -5.64 -0.65 -2.70
N VAL A 40 -4.76 0.36 -2.76
CA VAL A 40 -3.65 0.52 -1.81
C VAL A 40 -4.12 0.58 -0.36
N GLU A 41 -5.15 1.38 -0.07
CA GLU A 41 -5.73 1.48 1.28
C GLU A 41 -6.28 0.13 1.75
N ASN A 42 -6.96 -0.58 0.86
CA ASN A 42 -7.53 -1.89 1.13
C ASN A 42 -6.46 -2.96 1.37
N LEU A 43 -5.36 -2.94 0.61
CA LEU A 43 -4.22 -3.82 0.84
C LEU A 43 -3.59 -3.58 2.22
N GLY A 44 -3.46 -2.32 2.65
CA GLY A 44 -3.01 -2.00 4.02
C GLY A 44 -3.91 -2.58 5.11
N LYS A 45 -5.24 -2.53 4.93
CA LYS A 45 -6.21 -3.16 5.86
C LYS A 45 -6.09 -4.68 5.86
N ILE A 46 -6.02 -5.30 4.68
CA ILE A 46 -5.88 -6.76 4.55
C ILE A 46 -4.58 -7.23 5.23
N ALA A 47 -3.47 -6.52 5.05
CA ALA A 47 -2.20 -6.85 5.69
C ALA A 47 -2.28 -6.79 7.22
N GLN A 48 -3.12 -5.92 7.80
CA GLN A 48 -3.32 -5.90 9.25
C GLN A 48 -4.01 -7.16 9.78
N VAL A 49 -4.95 -7.74 9.03
CA VAL A 49 -5.82 -8.81 9.53
C VAL A 49 -5.50 -10.20 8.96
N LYS A 50 -4.80 -10.29 7.83
CA LYS A 50 -4.41 -11.56 7.18
C LYS A 50 -2.89 -11.66 7.02
N PRO A 51 -2.17 -12.22 8.00
CA PRO A 51 -0.71 -12.34 7.98
C PRO A 51 -0.16 -13.05 6.74
N GLN A 52 -0.89 -14.04 6.21
CA GLN A 52 -0.47 -14.83 5.05
C GLN A 52 -0.30 -14.01 3.75
N PHE A 53 -0.89 -12.80 3.67
CA PHE A 53 -0.77 -11.94 2.49
C PHE A 53 0.23 -10.80 2.69
N GLN A 54 0.80 -10.61 3.89
CA GLN A 54 1.63 -9.43 4.20
C GLN A 54 2.85 -9.28 3.29
N GLU A 55 3.54 -10.39 3.01
CA GLU A 55 4.73 -10.36 2.16
C GLU A 55 4.37 -9.97 0.73
N GLU A 56 3.34 -10.59 0.17
CA GLU A 56 2.89 -10.29 -1.19
C GLU A 56 2.31 -8.89 -1.30
N ILE A 57 1.51 -8.45 -0.32
CA ILE A 57 1.01 -7.06 -0.25
C ILE A 57 2.18 -6.08 -0.25
N THR A 58 3.21 -6.33 0.55
CA THR A 58 4.38 -5.45 0.61
C THR A 58 5.10 -5.40 -0.73
N LYS A 59 5.25 -6.54 -1.44
CA LYS A 59 5.80 -6.59 -2.80
C LYS A 59 4.98 -5.74 -3.78
N GLN A 60 3.65 -5.88 -3.77
CA GLN A 60 2.76 -5.11 -4.64
C GLN A 60 2.84 -3.60 -4.34
N LEU A 61 2.83 -3.22 -3.06
CA LEU A 61 2.92 -1.82 -2.64
C LEU A 61 4.28 -1.19 -2.98
N LEU A 62 5.37 -1.95 -2.99
CA LEU A 62 6.68 -1.46 -3.43
C LEU A 62 6.74 -1.16 -4.93
N LEU A 63 5.78 -1.65 -5.72
CA LEU A 63 5.70 -1.46 -7.17
C LEU A 63 4.75 -0.33 -7.59
N VAL A 64 4.15 0.42 -6.64
CA VAL A 64 3.18 1.49 -6.99
C VAL A 64 3.78 2.58 -7.87
N GLU A 65 5.09 2.78 -7.83
CA GLU A 65 5.82 3.70 -8.70
C GLU A 65 5.75 3.29 -10.18
N THR A 66 5.45 2.03 -10.50
CA THR A 66 5.34 1.51 -11.88
C THR A 66 3.90 1.47 -12.40
N VAL A 67 2.92 1.78 -11.55
CA VAL A 67 1.49 1.77 -11.94
C VAL A 67 1.23 2.81 -13.04
N PRO A 68 0.49 2.46 -14.11
CA PRO A 68 0.29 3.33 -15.26
C PRO A 68 -0.75 4.43 -14.97
N LEU A 69 -0.38 5.44 -14.17
CA LEU A 69 -1.24 6.59 -13.88
C LEU A 69 -1.04 7.75 -14.87
N PRO A 70 -2.07 8.60 -15.10
CA PRO A 70 -2.03 9.62 -16.16
C PRO A 70 -0.98 10.71 -15.96
N THR A 71 -0.60 11.01 -14.71
CA THR A 71 0.33 12.09 -14.38
C THR A 71 1.28 11.71 -13.24
N GLU A 72 2.39 12.42 -13.14
CA GLU A 72 3.30 12.33 -11.99
C GLU A 72 2.58 12.70 -10.69
N GLU A 73 1.71 13.71 -10.71
CA GLU A 73 0.93 14.12 -9.54
C GLU A 73 0.02 13.00 -9.03
N CYS A 74 -0.64 12.27 -9.93
CA CYS A 74 -1.40 11.07 -9.55
C CYS A 74 -0.50 10.02 -8.89
N ARG A 75 0.70 9.78 -9.44
CA ARG A 75 1.68 8.86 -8.87
C ARG A 75 2.10 9.29 -7.46
N ASN A 76 2.37 10.58 -7.25
CA ASN A 76 2.76 11.13 -5.95
C ASN A 76 1.65 11.01 -4.91
N ILE A 77 0.38 11.15 -5.32
CA ILE A 77 -0.78 10.88 -4.45
C ILE A 77 -0.84 9.39 -4.08
N LEU A 78 -0.65 8.49 -5.04
CA LEU A 78 -0.65 7.04 -4.79
C LEU A 78 0.49 6.62 -3.84
N VAL A 79 1.66 7.25 -3.98
CA VAL A 79 2.79 7.06 -3.05
C VAL A 79 2.42 7.49 -1.63
N ASP A 80 1.76 8.65 -1.42
CA ASP A 80 1.30 9.06 -0.08
C ASP A 80 0.39 8.00 0.54
N LYS A 81 -0.58 7.50 -0.24
CA LYS A 81 -1.47 6.40 0.18
C LYS A 81 -0.70 5.14 0.55
N THR A 82 0.34 4.82 -0.21
CA THR A 82 1.20 3.66 0.02
C THR A 82 2.00 3.77 1.31
N ILE A 83 2.56 4.96 1.60
CA ILE A 83 3.26 5.21 2.86
C ILE A 83 2.28 5.10 4.04
N ASN A 84 1.04 5.60 3.91
CA ASN A 84 0.01 5.39 4.94
C ASN A 84 -0.32 3.89 5.12
N ALA A 85 -0.42 3.13 4.03
CA ALA A 85 -0.66 1.69 4.09
C ALA A 85 0.48 0.97 4.82
N PHE A 86 1.75 1.24 4.49
CA PHE A 86 2.88 0.69 5.25
C PHE A 86 2.79 1.05 6.73
N ASN A 87 2.43 2.29 7.07
CA ASN A 87 2.30 2.72 8.45
C ASN A 87 1.22 1.95 9.22
N SER A 88 0.19 1.42 8.54
CA SER A 88 -0.89 0.68 9.21
C SER A 88 -0.44 -0.69 9.71
N TYR A 89 0.58 -1.30 9.10
CA TYR A 89 1.06 -2.64 9.45
C TYR A 89 2.59 -2.74 9.58
N CYS A 90 3.29 -1.62 9.81
CA CYS A 90 4.75 -1.52 9.81
C CYS A 90 5.44 -2.44 10.82
N ASN A 91 4.78 -2.77 11.94
CA ASN A 91 5.27 -3.72 12.94
C ASN A 91 5.24 -5.18 12.48
N LYS A 92 4.55 -5.48 11.38
CA LYS A 92 4.42 -6.82 10.78
C LYS A 92 5.24 -6.98 9.49
N ILE A 93 5.88 -5.91 9.01
CA ILE A 93 6.73 -5.95 7.82
C ILE A 93 8.06 -6.65 8.15
N THR A 94 8.36 -7.72 7.42
CA THR A 94 9.63 -8.44 7.50
C THR A 94 10.74 -7.72 6.73
N ASP A 95 10.44 -7.24 5.52
CA ASP A 95 11.40 -6.58 4.63
C ASP A 95 11.49 -5.06 4.89
N LYS A 96 12.00 -4.72 6.07
CA LYS A 96 12.11 -3.32 6.53
C LYS A 96 13.04 -2.48 5.65
N GLU A 97 14.09 -3.08 5.10
CA GLU A 97 15.10 -2.38 4.30
C GLU A 97 14.51 -1.87 2.99
N ARG A 98 13.77 -2.72 2.24
CA ARG A 98 13.16 -2.27 0.98
C ARG A 98 12.09 -1.22 1.19
N VAL A 99 11.26 -1.36 2.24
CA VAL A 99 10.25 -0.34 2.58
C VAL A 99 10.92 0.96 2.98
N THR A 100 11.96 0.93 3.81
CA THR A 100 12.73 2.12 4.18
C THR A 100 13.36 2.78 2.95
N THR A 101 13.93 1.99 2.04
CA THR A 101 14.53 2.47 0.79
C THR A 101 13.49 3.10 -0.14
N PHE A 102 12.31 2.49 -0.26
CA PHE A 102 11.17 3.07 -0.96
C PHE A 102 10.78 4.42 -0.38
N VAL A 103 10.57 4.51 0.93
CA VAL A 103 10.13 5.77 1.56
C VAL A 103 11.21 6.86 1.43
N LYS A 104 12.49 6.52 1.55
CA LYS A 104 13.61 7.47 1.38
C LYS A 104 13.64 8.12 -0.01
N ARG A 105 13.25 7.41 -1.08
CA ARG A 105 13.17 8.01 -2.43
C ARG A 105 12.20 9.19 -2.50
N HIS A 106 11.23 9.25 -1.61
CA HIS A 106 10.19 10.28 -1.60
C HIS A 106 10.42 11.42 -0.61
N LEU A 107 11.61 11.52 0.00
CA LEU A 107 12.00 12.66 0.85
C LEU A 107 12.17 13.98 0.09
N HIS A 108 12.31 13.91 -1.23
CA HIS A 108 12.38 15.08 -2.13
C HIS A 108 11.22 15.08 -3.14
N ASN A 109 10.08 14.47 -2.79
CA ASN A 109 8.92 14.41 -3.67
C ASN A 109 8.41 15.83 -4.00
N SER A 110 8.01 16.06 -5.26
CA SER A 110 7.49 17.34 -5.76
C SER A 110 6.20 17.75 -5.03
N ARG A 111 5.39 16.78 -4.58
CA ARG A 111 4.22 17.01 -3.73
C ARG A 111 4.64 17.08 -2.25
N ASN A 112 4.55 18.27 -1.66
CA ASN A 112 4.92 18.50 -0.26
C ASN A 112 4.21 17.57 0.74
N ALA A 113 2.94 17.23 0.50
CA ALA A 113 2.20 16.29 1.36
C ALA A 113 2.88 14.91 1.43
N THR A 114 3.30 14.37 0.29
CA THR A 114 3.98 13.08 0.18
C THR A 114 5.35 13.12 0.85
N LYS A 115 6.11 14.21 0.65
CA LYS A 115 7.39 14.46 1.32
C LYS A 115 7.24 14.44 2.85
N VAL A 116 6.35 15.27 3.40
CA VAL A 116 6.12 15.38 4.85
C VAL A 116 5.69 14.03 5.42
N LYS A 117 4.94 13.24 4.66
CA LYS A 117 4.56 11.89 5.06
C LYS A 117 5.74 10.93 5.13
N ALA A 118 6.61 10.94 4.13
CA ALA A 118 7.81 10.12 4.11
C ALA A 118 8.72 10.44 5.31
N GLU A 119 8.93 11.72 5.60
CA GLU A 119 9.70 12.19 6.76
C GLU A 119 9.09 11.68 8.08
N LYS A 120 7.77 11.82 8.24
CA LYS A 120 7.06 11.36 9.44
C LYS A 120 7.16 9.85 9.62
N PHE A 121 7.03 9.09 8.54
CA PHE A 121 7.15 7.64 8.57
C PHE A 121 8.54 7.21 9.06
N LEU A 122 9.61 7.74 8.49
CA LEU A 122 10.99 7.40 8.88
C LEU A 122 11.36 7.88 10.29
N LYS A 123 10.78 8.99 10.75
CA LYS A 123 10.98 9.47 12.13
C LYS A 123 10.38 8.50 13.16
N ASN A 124 9.21 7.94 12.84
CA ASN A 124 8.45 7.08 13.74
C ASN A 124 8.86 5.60 13.62
N TRP A 125 9.36 5.19 12.46
CA TRP A 125 9.75 3.82 12.16
C TRP A 125 11.25 3.75 11.96
N LYS A 126 11.96 3.61 13.09
CA LYS A 126 13.35 3.19 13.07
C LYS A 126 13.37 1.67 12.83
N PRO A 127 13.93 1.19 11.71
CA PRO A 127 13.97 -0.23 11.38
C PRO A 127 14.69 -1.05 12.46
#